data_AF-A0A7X5FUV0-F1
#
_entry.id   AF-A0A7X5FUV0-F1
#
_cell.length_a   1.000
_cell.length_b   1.000
_cell.length_c   1.000
_cell.angle_alpha   90.00
_cell.angle_beta   90.00
_cell.angle_gamma   90.00
#
_symmetry.space_group_name_H-M   'P 1'
#
loop_
_entity.id
_entity.type
_entity.pdbx_description
1 polymer ?
#
loop_
_entity_poly.entity_id
_entity_poly.type
_entity_poly.pdbx_seq_one_letter_code
_entity_poly.pdbx_strand_id
1 'polypeptide(L)'
;MNTQKIQTSSNVKGFTLVELIVVITILVILGTIAFLNLGGMSATARDSQRTSDLNQINQQIMTLQAKSGMSYVSMVSGTGLSLSGVSIAGTGVAVGSDYAAGDANYTVLGIDKTKMSDPTSAGATKYKMGATTLVGGAYELAATLEETNTALVMGTYRPRTSTSASGTITGTGTNTIILGASDIGKFFSRDTIVAVATSGNYTGTITSLVTGTALTLGTATTQVLATGGFVYLADPESSGLIGALGALDTAVTNKGTALPY
;
A
#
# COMPACT_ATOMS: atom_id res chain seq x y z
N MET A 1 14.61 -17.29 97.00
CA MET A 1 14.75 -17.51 95.54
C MET A 1 14.55 -16.17 94.85
N ASN A 2 15.57 -15.68 94.16
CA ASN A 2 15.58 -14.37 93.54
C ASN A 2 15.31 -14.54 92.04
N THR A 3 14.13 -14.14 91.56
CA THR A 3 13.75 -14.27 90.14
C THR A 3 13.95 -12.93 89.43
N GLN A 4 15.03 -12.80 88.67
CA GLN A 4 15.20 -11.68 87.74
C GLN A 4 14.33 -11.92 86.49
N LYS A 5 13.44 -10.96 86.19
CA LYS A 5 12.69 -10.91 84.93
C LYS A 5 13.62 -10.41 83.81
N ILE A 6 13.77 -11.20 82.75
CA ILE A 6 14.41 -10.77 81.50
C ILE A 6 13.42 -9.85 80.77
N GLN A 7 13.73 -8.55 80.67
CA GLN A 7 12.96 -7.61 79.86
C GLN A 7 13.49 -7.60 78.42
N THR A 8 12.67 -8.02 77.47
CA THR A 8 12.95 -7.93 76.03
C THR A 8 12.45 -6.61 75.46
N SER A 9 13.34 -5.64 75.28
CA SER A 9 13.04 -4.35 74.64
C SER A 9 12.85 -4.52 73.13
N SER A 10 11.61 -4.76 72.69
CA SER A 10 11.26 -4.69 71.26
C SER A 10 11.01 -3.23 70.85
N ASN A 11 12.05 -2.60 70.29
CA ASN A 11 11.92 -1.29 69.63
C ASN A 11 11.21 -1.46 68.29
N VAL A 12 9.87 -1.53 68.30
CA VAL A 12 9.08 -1.46 67.06
C VAL A 12 8.95 0.01 66.69
N LYS A 13 9.87 0.50 65.84
CA LYS A 13 9.74 1.81 65.20
C LYS A 13 8.69 1.71 64.09
N GLY A 14 7.47 2.16 64.37
CA GLY A 14 6.42 2.29 63.37
C GLY A 14 6.62 3.54 62.51
N PHE A 15 6.25 3.47 61.23
CA PHE A 15 6.19 4.63 60.35
C PHE A 15 5.20 5.67 60.88
N THR A 16 5.56 6.94 60.78
CA THR A 16 4.68 8.06 61.11
C THR A 16 3.66 8.29 59.99
N LEU A 17 2.49 8.84 60.34
CA LEU A 17 1.49 9.27 59.36
C LEU A 17 2.06 10.25 58.33
N VAL A 18 3.00 11.09 58.76
CA VAL A 18 3.67 12.09 57.91
C VAL A 18 4.58 11.41 56.88
N GLU A 19 5.32 10.38 57.26
CA GLU A 19 6.15 9.64 56.32
C GLU A 19 5.31 8.93 55.26
N LEU A 20 4.17 8.36 55.65
CA LEU A 20 3.27 7.70 54.70
C LEU A 20 2.64 8.70 53.71
N ILE A 21 2.20 9.87 54.19
CA ILE A 21 1.52 10.85 53.33
C ILE A 21 2.49 11.52 52.34
N VAL A 22 3.74 11.74 52.72
CA VAL A 22 4.77 12.28 51.80
C VAL A 22 5.08 11.28 50.69
N VAL A 23 5.14 9.99 50.99
CA VAL A 23 5.43 8.96 49.97
C VAL A 23 4.30 8.87 48.94
N ILE A 24 3.04 8.80 49.38
CA ILE A 24 1.91 8.71 48.43
C ILE A 24 1.77 9.97 47.59
N THR A 25 2.06 11.15 48.14
CA THR A 25 1.99 12.41 47.37
C THR A 25 3.06 12.47 46.28
N ILE A 26 4.29 12.04 46.58
CA ILE A 26 5.35 11.93 45.57
C ILE A 26 4.96 10.89 44.50
N LEU A 27 4.45 9.72 44.89
CA LEU A 27 4.02 8.69 43.95
C LEU A 27 2.88 9.17 43.04
N VAL A 28 1.93 9.96 43.57
CA VAL A 28 0.86 10.54 42.76
C VAL A 28 1.42 11.55 41.75
N ILE A 29 2.31 12.46 42.17
CA ILE A 29 2.90 13.46 41.26
C ILE A 29 3.74 12.78 40.16
N LEU A 30 4.58 11.81 40.52
CA LEU A 30 5.37 11.06 39.54
C LEU A 30 4.47 10.22 38.63
N GLY A 31 3.42 9.61 39.18
CA GLY A 31 2.46 8.81 38.45
C GLY A 31 1.69 9.62 37.39
N THR A 32 1.23 10.83 37.71
CA THR A 32 0.51 11.67 36.75
C THR A 32 1.41 12.12 35.59
N ILE A 33 2.64 12.55 35.86
CA ILE A 33 3.60 12.95 34.82
C ILE A 33 3.97 11.75 33.93
N ALA A 34 4.24 10.58 34.53
CA ALA A 34 4.55 9.37 33.79
C ALA A 34 3.37 8.93 32.90
N PHE A 35 2.13 9.01 33.40
CA PHE A 35 0.94 8.61 32.66
C PHE A 35 0.70 9.47 31.41
N LEU A 36 0.90 10.80 31.51
CA LEU A 36 0.74 11.71 30.36
C LEU A 36 1.70 11.39 29.22
N ASN A 37 2.92 10.92 29.52
CA ASN A 37 3.90 10.53 28.50
C ASN A 37 3.63 9.17 27.83
N LEU A 38 2.86 8.28 28.47
CA LEU A 38 2.56 6.93 27.93
C LEU A 38 1.44 6.92 26.89
N GLY A 39 0.61 7.96 26.85
CA GLY A 39 -0.56 8.04 25.96
C GLY A 39 -0.22 7.92 24.47
N GLY A 40 0.81 8.66 24.00
CA GLY A 40 1.22 8.64 22.58
C GLY A 40 2.10 7.45 22.20
N MET A 41 2.93 6.96 23.13
CA MET A 41 3.90 5.87 22.86
C MET A 41 3.22 4.55 22.49
N SER A 42 2.00 4.33 22.97
CA SER A 42 1.22 3.14 22.66
C SER A 42 0.77 3.09 21.19
N ALA A 43 0.41 4.24 20.60
CA ALA A 43 0.02 4.33 19.19
C ALA A 43 1.23 4.13 18.27
N THR A 44 2.35 4.79 18.56
CA THR A 44 3.60 4.64 17.80
C THR A 44 4.14 3.21 17.83
N ALA A 45 4.04 2.51 18.98
CA ALA A 45 4.42 1.11 19.09
C ALA A 45 3.54 0.19 18.21
N ARG A 46 2.23 0.45 18.16
CA ARG A 46 1.30 -0.28 17.26
C ARG A 46 1.58 0.03 15.79
N ASP A 47 1.85 1.28 15.43
CA ASP A 47 2.21 1.65 14.05
C ASP A 47 3.54 1.00 13.62
N SER A 48 4.48 0.84 14.55
CA SER A 48 5.71 0.07 14.32
C SER A 48 5.41 -1.41 14.07
N GLN A 49 4.51 -2.02 14.85
CA GLN A 49 4.04 -3.39 14.61
C GLN A 49 3.34 -3.52 13.26
N ARG A 50 2.44 -2.60 12.90
CA ARG A 50 1.74 -2.60 11.60
C ARG A 50 2.70 -2.50 10.43
N THR A 51 3.74 -1.68 10.56
CA THR A 51 4.80 -1.57 9.56
C THR A 51 5.60 -2.87 9.46
N SER A 52 5.93 -3.51 10.59
CA SER A 52 6.61 -4.81 10.59
C SER A 52 5.78 -5.91 9.94
N ASP A 53 4.48 -5.99 10.25
CA ASP A 53 3.57 -6.98 9.70
C ASP A 53 3.39 -6.79 8.18
N LEU A 54 3.21 -5.54 7.71
CA LEU A 54 3.17 -5.23 6.28
C LEU A 54 4.45 -5.68 5.57
N ASN A 55 5.62 -5.44 6.17
CA ASN A 55 6.88 -5.93 5.63
C ASN A 55 6.91 -7.46 5.58
N GLN A 56 6.48 -8.15 6.63
CA GLN A 56 6.44 -9.62 6.65
C GLN A 56 5.53 -10.17 5.54
N ILE A 57 4.33 -9.61 5.37
CA ILE A 57 3.39 -9.98 4.31
C ILE A 57 4.02 -9.72 2.93
N ASN A 58 4.62 -8.55 2.75
CA ASN A 58 5.30 -8.17 1.51
C ASN A 58 6.42 -9.16 1.14
N GLN A 59 7.29 -9.50 2.09
CA GLN A 59 8.38 -10.46 1.87
C GLN A 59 7.84 -11.84 1.49
N GLN A 60 6.74 -12.27 2.09
CA GLN A 60 6.15 -13.57 1.80
C GLN A 60 5.50 -13.61 0.42
N ILE A 61 4.80 -12.55 0.01
CA ILE A 61 4.26 -12.39 -1.35
C ILE A 61 5.39 -12.48 -2.37
N MET A 62 6.46 -11.70 -2.18
CA MET A 62 7.61 -11.72 -3.07
C MET A 62 8.28 -13.11 -3.11
N THR A 63 8.39 -13.78 -1.97
CA THR A 63 8.97 -15.13 -1.89
C THR A 63 8.13 -16.16 -2.64
N LEU A 64 6.81 -16.11 -2.50
CA LEU A 64 5.91 -17.06 -3.19
C LEU A 64 5.87 -16.82 -4.70
N GLN A 65 5.86 -15.55 -5.13
CA GLN A 65 5.93 -15.20 -6.53
C GLN A 65 7.27 -15.64 -7.14
N ALA A 66 8.39 -15.40 -6.46
CA ALA A 66 9.72 -15.78 -6.93
C ALA A 66 9.94 -17.30 -6.96
N LYS A 67 9.43 -18.05 -5.98
CA LYS A 67 9.65 -19.51 -5.88
C LYS A 67 8.68 -20.33 -6.73
N SER A 68 7.42 -19.93 -6.79
CA SER A 68 6.33 -20.77 -7.35
C SER A 68 5.65 -20.13 -8.55
N GLY A 69 6.01 -18.90 -8.94
CA GLY A 69 5.33 -18.17 -10.01
C GLY A 69 3.87 -17.86 -9.71
N MET A 70 3.48 -17.89 -8.43
CA MET A 70 2.10 -17.73 -8.01
C MET A 70 1.60 -16.32 -8.35
N SER A 71 0.42 -16.24 -8.97
CA SER A 71 -0.22 -14.97 -9.29
C SER A 71 -0.56 -14.18 -8.03
N TYR A 72 -0.28 -12.88 -8.03
CA TYR A 72 -0.60 -11.99 -6.91
C TYR A 72 -2.10 -11.97 -6.59
N VAL A 73 -2.98 -12.13 -7.59
CA VAL A 73 -4.43 -12.17 -7.40
C VAL A 73 -4.85 -13.37 -6.53
N SER A 74 -4.15 -14.50 -6.61
CA SER A 74 -4.43 -15.68 -5.76
C SER A 74 -4.05 -15.48 -4.29
N MET A 75 -3.23 -14.46 -4.00
CA MET A 75 -2.82 -14.08 -2.66
C MET A 75 -3.77 -13.05 -2.02
N VAL A 76 -4.84 -12.67 -2.72
CA VAL A 76 -5.94 -11.85 -2.20
C VAL A 76 -7.08 -12.77 -1.74
N SER A 77 -7.79 -12.37 -0.69
CA SER A 77 -8.97 -13.06 -0.16
C SER A 77 -10.09 -12.07 0.13
N GLY A 78 -11.34 -12.48 -0.11
CA GLY A 78 -12.51 -11.60 0.03
C GLY A 78 -12.63 -10.55 -1.09
N THR A 79 -13.78 -9.88 -1.17
CA THR A 79 -14.15 -8.98 -2.29
C THR A 79 -14.67 -7.63 -1.83
N GLY A 80 -14.15 -7.08 -0.73
CA GLY A 80 -14.71 -5.88 -0.09
C GLY A 80 -14.11 -4.53 -0.53
N LEU A 81 -13.00 -4.54 -1.29
CA LEU A 81 -12.22 -3.31 -1.58
C LEU A 81 -11.82 -3.15 -3.05
N SER A 82 -12.48 -3.89 -3.94
CA SER A 82 -12.30 -3.72 -5.37
C SER A 82 -12.74 -2.33 -5.79
N LEU A 83 -11.84 -1.59 -6.44
CA LEU A 83 -12.18 -0.34 -7.10
C LEU A 83 -13.14 -0.60 -8.27
N SER A 84 -14.11 0.29 -8.49
CA SER A 84 -15.13 0.12 -9.55
C SER A 84 -14.57 0.25 -10.98
N GLY A 85 -13.37 0.82 -11.14
CA GLY A 85 -12.84 1.24 -12.44
C GLY A 85 -11.31 1.18 -12.51
N VAL A 86 -10.71 0.02 -12.26
CA VAL A 86 -9.24 -0.15 -12.35
C VAL A 86 -8.83 -0.31 -13.80
N SER A 87 -8.08 0.63 -14.35
CA SER A 87 -7.41 0.47 -15.65
C SER A 87 -5.90 0.49 -15.45
N ILE A 88 -5.21 -0.47 -16.07
CA ILE A 88 -3.77 -0.72 -15.89
C ILE A 88 -3.09 -0.66 -17.25
N ALA A 89 -2.02 0.12 -17.39
CA ALA A 89 -1.30 0.35 -18.64
C ALA A 89 -2.19 0.79 -19.82
N GLY A 90 -3.26 1.54 -19.52
CA GLY A 90 -4.27 1.92 -20.51
C GLY A 90 -5.01 0.74 -21.14
N THR A 91 -4.87 -0.47 -20.58
CA THR A 91 -5.84 -1.55 -20.82
C THR A 91 -7.06 -1.20 -19.99
N GLY A 92 -8.24 -1.18 -20.62
CA GLY A 92 -9.49 -0.75 -20.00
C GLY A 92 -9.85 -1.50 -18.70
N VAL A 93 -11.07 -1.31 -18.22
CA VAL A 93 -11.44 -1.73 -16.85
C VAL A 93 -11.14 -3.21 -16.59
N ALA A 94 -10.15 -3.46 -15.72
CA ALA A 94 -9.75 -4.76 -15.21
C ALA A 94 -10.86 -5.31 -14.33
N VAL A 95 -11.42 -6.46 -14.73
CA VAL A 95 -12.52 -7.13 -14.03
C VAL A 95 -12.27 -8.62 -13.92
N GLY A 96 -12.91 -9.28 -12.95
CA GLY A 96 -12.87 -10.74 -12.82
C GLY A 96 -11.50 -11.27 -12.37
N SER A 97 -10.89 -12.16 -13.16
CA SER A 97 -9.63 -12.82 -12.80
C SER A 97 -8.40 -11.91 -12.90
N ASP A 98 -8.54 -10.74 -13.55
CA ASP A 98 -7.41 -9.86 -13.84
C ASP A 98 -7.11 -8.86 -12.73
N TYR A 99 -8.04 -8.69 -11.80
CA TYR A 99 -7.93 -7.78 -10.67
C TYR A 99 -8.76 -8.28 -9.48
N ALA A 100 -8.17 -8.25 -8.28
CA ALA A 100 -8.89 -8.49 -7.03
C ALA A 100 -8.36 -7.58 -5.91
N ALA A 101 -9.26 -7.14 -5.03
CA ALA A 101 -8.87 -6.45 -3.80
C ALA A 101 -9.75 -6.82 -2.61
N GLY A 102 -9.11 -6.93 -1.45
CA GLY A 102 -9.70 -7.43 -0.22
C GLY A 102 -8.66 -7.56 0.89
N ASP A 103 -8.71 -8.65 1.63
CA ASP A 103 -7.73 -9.02 2.66
C ASP A 103 -6.55 -9.80 2.04
N ALA A 104 -5.37 -9.70 2.66
CA ALA A 104 -4.28 -10.61 2.35
C ALA A 104 -4.67 -12.07 2.67
N ASN A 105 -4.44 -13.00 1.75
CA ASN A 105 -4.79 -14.41 1.91
C ASN A 105 -3.73 -15.13 2.77
N TYR A 106 -3.86 -15.05 4.09
CA TYR A 106 -2.90 -15.64 5.02
C TYR A 106 -2.69 -17.14 4.85
N THR A 107 -3.72 -17.89 4.41
CA THR A 107 -3.62 -19.33 4.16
C THR A 107 -2.69 -19.61 2.99
N VAL A 108 -2.85 -18.89 1.87
CA VAL A 108 -1.97 -19.02 0.71
C VAL A 108 -0.57 -18.49 1.02
N LEU A 109 -0.48 -17.41 1.81
CA LEU A 109 0.79 -16.86 2.25
C LEU A 109 1.51 -17.75 3.27
N GLY A 110 0.83 -18.70 3.91
CA GLY A 110 1.42 -19.50 4.99
C GLY A 110 1.74 -18.68 6.24
N ILE A 111 1.01 -17.58 6.46
CA ILE A 111 1.14 -16.71 7.63
C ILE A 111 0.04 -17.07 8.63
N ASP A 112 0.39 -17.13 9.90
CA ASP A 112 -0.59 -17.32 10.96
C ASP A 112 -1.42 -16.04 11.14
N LYS A 113 -2.70 -16.09 10.75
CA LYS A 113 -3.64 -14.97 10.85
C LYS A 113 -3.71 -14.40 12.27
N THR A 114 -3.58 -15.23 13.31
CA THR A 114 -3.69 -14.79 14.70
C THR A 114 -2.57 -13.83 15.13
N LYS A 115 -1.41 -13.91 14.45
CA LYS A 115 -0.25 -13.03 14.69
C LYS A 115 -0.37 -11.69 13.96
N MET A 116 -1.34 -11.56 13.07
CA MET A 116 -1.58 -10.38 12.25
C MET A 116 -2.84 -9.60 12.72
N SER A 117 -3.38 -9.96 13.88
CA SER A 117 -4.54 -9.32 14.49
C SER A 117 -4.10 -8.14 15.37
N ASP A 118 -4.68 -6.97 15.13
CA ASP A 118 -4.43 -5.78 15.95
C ASP A 118 -5.31 -5.81 17.23
N PRO A 119 -4.75 -5.60 18.44
CA PRO A 119 -5.50 -5.56 19.69
C PRO A 119 -6.59 -4.46 19.75
N THR A 120 -6.50 -3.41 18.93
CA THR A 120 -7.49 -2.32 18.88
C THR A 120 -8.71 -2.63 18.03
N SER A 121 -8.66 -3.67 17.19
CA SER A 121 -9.64 -3.90 16.12
C SER A 121 -10.60 -5.05 16.39
N ALA A 122 -10.84 -5.40 17.65
CA ALA A 122 -11.68 -6.54 18.04
C ALA A 122 -11.32 -7.86 17.32
N GLY A 123 -10.04 -8.06 16.97
CA GLY A 123 -9.56 -9.25 16.27
C GLY A 123 -9.74 -9.27 14.74
N ALA A 124 -10.15 -8.17 14.11
CA ALA A 124 -10.22 -8.05 12.65
C ALA A 124 -8.83 -7.80 12.02
N THR A 125 -8.58 -8.40 10.85
CA THR A 125 -7.36 -8.20 10.07
C THR A 125 -7.37 -6.85 9.36
N LYS A 126 -6.31 -6.06 9.57
CA LYS A 126 -6.18 -4.69 9.06
C LYS A 126 -5.40 -4.56 7.75
N TYR A 127 -4.74 -5.63 7.32
CA TYR A 127 -3.89 -5.60 6.14
C TYR A 127 -4.69 -5.92 4.89
N LYS A 128 -4.92 -4.88 4.08
CA LYS A 128 -5.66 -4.98 2.83
C LYS A 128 -4.70 -5.16 1.68
N MET A 129 -5.14 -5.87 0.64
CA MET A 129 -4.36 -6.16 -0.54
C MET A 129 -5.18 -5.89 -1.79
N GLY A 130 -4.57 -5.26 -2.78
CA GLY A 130 -5.08 -5.17 -4.15
C GLY A 130 -4.06 -5.76 -5.10
N ALA A 131 -4.48 -6.54 -6.09
CA ALA A 131 -3.57 -7.20 -7.01
C ALA A 131 -4.16 -7.28 -8.41
N THR A 132 -3.28 -7.28 -9.41
CA THR A 132 -3.63 -7.47 -10.82
C THR A 132 -2.69 -8.48 -11.48
N THR A 133 -3.19 -9.18 -12.51
CA THR A 133 -2.38 -10.04 -13.40
C THR A 133 -1.89 -9.30 -14.65
N LEU A 134 -2.43 -8.10 -14.91
CA LEU A 134 -2.15 -7.34 -16.12
C LEU A 134 -0.70 -6.87 -16.14
N VAL A 135 -0.11 -6.82 -17.34
CA VAL A 135 1.19 -6.16 -17.59
C VAL A 135 2.33 -6.75 -16.74
N GLY A 136 2.30 -8.07 -16.51
CA GLY A 136 3.30 -8.76 -15.69
C GLY A 136 2.94 -8.89 -14.22
N GLY A 137 1.78 -8.34 -13.83
CA GLY A 137 1.20 -8.45 -12.51
C GLY A 137 1.83 -7.49 -11.50
N ALA A 138 0.99 -6.94 -10.64
CA ALA A 138 1.40 -6.02 -9.59
C ALA A 138 0.47 -6.18 -8.39
N TYR A 139 0.93 -5.71 -7.23
CA TYR A 139 0.09 -5.65 -6.04
C TYR A 139 0.40 -4.43 -5.17
N GLU A 140 -0.55 -4.13 -4.31
CA GLU A 140 -0.44 -3.18 -3.21
C GLU A 140 -0.94 -3.83 -1.93
N LEU A 141 -0.33 -3.42 -0.81
CA LEU A 141 -0.72 -3.74 0.54
C LEU A 141 -0.94 -2.44 1.29
N ALA A 142 -1.98 -2.36 2.09
CA ALA A 142 -2.28 -1.17 2.87
C ALA A 142 -2.70 -1.50 4.31
N ALA A 143 -2.32 -0.62 5.23
CA ALA A 143 -2.84 -0.58 6.60
C ALA A 143 -3.04 0.87 7.04
N THR A 144 -3.93 1.09 8.00
CA THR A 144 -4.13 2.41 8.62
C THR A 144 -3.15 2.61 9.77
N LEU A 145 -2.45 3.76 9.76
CA LEU A 145 -1.64 4.23 10.89
C LEU A 145 -2.52 5.01 11.86
N GLU A 146 -2.37 4.76 13.15
CA GLU A 146 -3.23 5.32 14.20
C GLU A 146 -2.77 6.70 14.65
N GLU A 147 -1.47 6.97 14.67
CA GLU A 147 -0.96 8.28 15.10
C GLU A 147 -1.35 9.38 14.12
N THR A 148 -1.20 9.12 12.82
CA THR A 148 -1.44 10.10 11.76
C THR A 148 -2.82 9.99 11.11
N ASN A 149 -3.55 8.90 11.36
CA ASN A 149 -4.77 8.55 10.65
C ASN A 149 -4.59 8.59 9.12
N THR A 150 -3.46 8.05 8.65
CA THR A 150 -3.13 7.93 7.22
C THR A 150 -2.91 6.48 6.84
N ALA A 151 -3.05 6.16 5.55
CA ALA A 151 -2.74 4.84 5.04
C ALA A 151 -1.25 4.68 4.80
N LEU A 152 -0.66 3.57 5.26
CA LEU A 152 0.65 3.11 4.82
C LEU A 152 0.44 2.11 3.68
N VAL A 153 0.98 2.41 2.49
CA VAL A 153 0.87 1.55 1.31
C VAL A 153 2.25 1.04 0.88
N MET A 154 2.34 -0.26 0.60
CA MET A 154 3.53 -0.97 0.13
C MET A 154 3.19 -1.83 -1.08
N GLY A 155 4.19 -2.22 -1.88
CA GLY A 155 3.99 -3.14 -3.00
C GLY A 155 4.73 -2.75 -4.26
N THR A 156 4.41 -3.44 -5.34
CA THR A 156 5.06 -3.31 -6.65
C THR A 156 4.29 -2.44 -7.62
N TYR A 157 3.00 -2.19 -7.40
CA TYR A 157 2.24 -1.27 -8.23
C TYR A 157 2.78 0.16 -8.10
N ARG A 158 2.87 0.86 -9.23
CA ARG A 158 3.35 2.24 -9.33
C ARG A 158 2.46 3.01 -10.27
N PRO A 159 1.48 3.76 -9.76
CA PRO A 159 0.61 4.56 -10.61
C PRO A 159 1.41 5.69 -11.30
N ARG A 160 0.97 6.08 -12.50
CA ARG A 160 1.55 7.26 -13.19
C ARG A 160 1.12 8.55 -12.46
N THR A 161 1.98 9.57 -12.47
CA THR A 161 1.71 10.87 -11.83
C THR A 161 0.61 11.70 -12.51
N SER A 162 0.31 11.39 -13.77
CA SER A 162 -0.83 11.89 -14.52
C SER A 162 -1.70 10.70 -14.88
N THR A 163 -2.96 10.70 -14.46
CA THR A 163 -3.96 9.66 -14.73
C THR A 163 -4.23 9.46 -16.22
N SER A 164 -3.56 10.18 -17.11
CA SER A 164 -3.36 9.80 -18.51
C SER A 164 -1.98 10.26 -19.00
N ALA A 165 -1.20 9.36 -19.59
CA ALA A 165 0.05 9.74 -20.25
C ALA A 165 -0.26 10.24 -21.66
N SER A 166 0.33 11.38 -22.02
CA SER A 166 0.25 11.96 -23.37
C SER A 166 1.63 12.39 -23.85
N GLY A 167 1.85 12.32 -25.16
CA GLY A 167 3.08 12.77 -25.80
C GLY A 167 2.87 13.26 -27.22
N THR A 168 3.84 14.03 -27.71
CA THR A 168 3.85 14.58 -29.08
C THR A 168 4.67 13.67 -29.99
N ILE A 169 4.13 13.38 -31.18
CA ILE A 169 4.82 12.56 -32.19
C ILE A 169 5.70 13.48 -33.04
N THR A 170 7.01 13.34 -32.90
CA THR A 170 8.04 14.13 -33.61
C THR A 170 8.59 13.42 -34.84
N GLY A 171 8.32 12.14 -34.99
CA GLY A 171 8.69 11.36 -36.18
C GLY A 171 7.99 10.01 -36.22
N THR A 172 7.94 9.40 -37.39
CA THR A 172 7.27 8.14 -37.65
C THR A 172 8.13 7.25 -38.54
N GLY A 173 8.14 5.95 -38.30
CA GLY A 173 8.75 4.93 -39.15
C GLY A 173 7.83 3.72 -39.27
N THR A 174 8.31 2.64 -39.90
CA THR A 174 7.55 1.38 -39.97
C THR A 174 7.29 0.85 -38.55
N ASN A 175 6.01 0.83 -38.15
CA ASN A 175 5.55 0.42 -36.82
C ASN A 175 6.28 1.15 -35.66
N THR A 176 6.79 2.36 -35.88
CA THR A 176 7.56 3.09 -34.87
C THR A 176 7.12 4.53 -34.82
N ILE A 177 6.97 5.07 -33.60
CA ILE A 177 6.76 6.50 -33.37
C ILE A 177 7.90 7.06 -32.53
N ILE A 178 8.31 8.29 -32.83
CA ILE A 178 9.32 9.02 -32.09
C ILE A 178 8.59 10.10 -31.28
N LEU A 179 8.86 10.13 -29.98
CA LEU A 179 8.28 11.09 -29.04
C LEU A 179 9.12 12.37 -28.94
N GLY A 180 8.47 13.44 -28.51
CA GLY A 180 9.16 14.62 -28.01
C GLY A 180 10.08 14.30 -26.82
N ALA A 181 11.20 15.02 -26.69
CA ALA A 181 12.17 14.78 -25.63
C ALA A 181 11.57 14.93 -24.21
N SER A 182 10.55 15.79 -24.04
CA SER A 182 9.81 15.97 -22.79
C SER A 182 8.84 14.84 -22.45
N ASP A 183 8.59 13.93 -23.40
CA ASP A 183 7.60 12.86 -23.28
C ASP A 183 8.24 11.47 -23.08
N ILE A 184 9.56 11.43 -23.01
CA ILE A 184 10.34 10.22 -22.72
C ILE A 184 9.98 9.69 -21.32
N GLY A 185 9.78 8.38 -21.22
CA GLY A 185 9.47 7.70 -19.95
C GLY A 185 8.01 7.80 -19.49
N LYS A 186 7.14 8.45 -20.26
CA LYS A 186 5.69 8.49 -19.97
C LYS A 186 4.96 7.19 -20.34
N PHE A 187 5.50 6.44 -21.30
CA PHE A 187 4.93 5.20 -21.83
C PHE A 187 5.89 4.03 -21.57
N PHE A 188 5.31 2.86 -21.32
CA PHE A 188 6.00 1.61 -21.03
C PHE A 188 5.63 0.53 -22.07
N SER A 189 6.44 -0.54 -22.13
CA SER A 189 6.09 -1.71 -22.94
C SER A 189 4.76 -2.30 -22.45
N ARG A 190 3.95 -2.80 -23.39
CA ARG A 190 2.60 -3.36 -23.20
C ARG A 190 1.50 -2.34 -22.93
N ASP A 191 1.82 -1.04 -22.89
CA ASP A 191 0.78 0.00 -22.83
C ASP A 191 -0.12 -0.09 -24.06
N THR A 192 -1.43 0.03 -23.83
CA THR A 192 -2.38 0.26 -24.92
C THR A 192 -2.52 1.75 -25.14
N ILE A 193 -2.23 2.18 -26.36
CA ILE A 193 -2.20 3.59 -26.74
C ILE A 193 -3.14 3.87 -27.90
N VAL A 194 -3.58 5.11 -27.95
CA VAL A 194 -4.24 5.73 -29.09
C VAL A 194 -3.32 6.81 -29.62
N ALA A 195 -2.87 6.67 -30.86
CA ALA A 195 -2.15 7.73 -31.55
C ALA A 195 -3.08 8.39 -32.57
N VAL A 196 -3.24 9.70 -32.47
CA VAL A 196 -4.07 10.53 -33.32
C VAL A 196 -3.15 11.38 -34.18
N ALA A 197 -3.19 11.18 -35.49
CA ALA A 197 -2.45 11.97 -36.46
C ALA A 197 -3.42 12.64 -37.45
N THR A 198 -2.93 13.67 -38.14
CA THR A 198 -3.70 14.46 -39.11
C THR A 198 -4.29 13.63 -40.27
N SER A 199 -3.79 12.41 -40.49
CA SER A 199 -4.23 11.50 -41.55
C SER A 199 -4.61 10.08 -41.08
N GLY A 200 -4.82 9.85 -39.78
CA GLY A 200 -5.32 8.57 -39.28
C GLY A 200 -5.14 8.34 -37.79
N ASN A 201 -5.90 7.39 -37.26
CA ASN A 201 -5.82 6.95 -35.86
C ASN A 201 -5.20 5.55 -35.78
N TYR A 202 -4.34 5.35 -34.80
CA TYR A 202 -3.83 4.03 -34.40
C TYR A 202 -4.37 3.72 -33.00
N THR A 203 -4.83 2.49 -32.81
CA THR A 203 -5.12 1.93 -31.48
C THR A 203 -4.45 0.58 -31.40
N GLY A 204 -3.61 0.38 -30.39
CA GLY A 204 -2.88 -0.87 -30.22
C GLY A 204 -1.85 -0.81 -29.11
N THR A 205 -1.09 -1.89 -28.96
CA THR A 205 -0.14 -2.04 -27.86
C THR A 205 1.27 -1.60 -28.25
N ILE A 206 2.02 -1.11 -27.28
CA ILE A 206 3.47 -0.89 -27.41
C ILE A 206 4.17 -2.23 -27.22
N THR A 207 4.93 -2.67 -28.22
CA THR A 207 5.67 -3.95 -28.16
C THR A 207 7.04 -3.77 -27.52
N SER A 208 7.74 -2.66 -27.76
CA SER A 208 9.06 -2.39 -27.19
C SER A 208 9.38 -0.89 -27.17
N LEU A 209 10.24 -0.47 -26.23
CA LEU A 209 10.92 0.83 -26.25
C LEU A 209 12.28 0.65 -26.92
N VAL A 210 12.50 1.26 -28.08
CA VAL A 210 13.66 0.89 -28.92
C VAL A 210 14.92 1.68 -28.56
N THR A 211 14.82 2.93 -28.12
CA THR A 211 15.89 3.70 -27.46
C THR A 211 15.41 5.13 -27.28
N GLY A 212 15.50 5.67 -26.06
CA GLY A 212 15.35 7.10 -25.72
C GLY A 212 14.02 7.74 -26.10
N THR A 213 13.74 7.88 -27.39
CA THR A 213 12.59 8.58 -27.98
C THR A 213 11.68 7.67 -28.80
N ALA A 214 12.11 6.47 -29.21
CA ALA A 214 11.34 5.62 -30.12
C ALA A 214 10.51 4.53 -29.41
N LEU A 215 9.22 4.44 -29.75
CA LEU A 215 8.29 3.38 -29.35
C LEU A 215 7.99 2.48 -30.56
N THR A 216 8.11 1.17 -30.40
CA THR A 216 7.63 0.19 -31.38
C THR A 216 6.21 -0.22 -31.07
N LEU A 217 5.38 -0.09 -32.09
CA LEU A 217 3.97 -0.41 -32.10
C LEU A 217 3.76 -1.86 -32.52
N GLY A 218 2.78 -2.51 -31.88
CA GLY A 218 2.27 -3.79 -32.34
C GLY A 218 1.60 -3.71 -33.71
N THR A 219 1.26 -4.86 -34.27
CA THR A 219 0.48 -4.93 -35.51
C THR A 219 -0.93 -4.37 -35.27
N ALA A 220 -1.29 -3.30 -35.96
CA ALA A 220 -2.64 -2.73 -35.95
C ALA A 220 -3.35 -2.89 -37.30
N THR A 221 -4.69 -2.83 -37.24
CA THR A 221 -5.62 -2.97 -38.37
C THR A 221 -5.56 -1.81 -39.35
N THR A 222 -5.03 -0.66 -38.96
CA THR A 222 -4.84 0.53 -39.83
C THR A 222 -3.66 1.34 -39.33
N GLN A 223 -2.70 1.63 -40.20
CA GLN A 223 -1.53 2.44 -39.86
C GLN A 223 -1.43 3.61 -40.82
N VAL A 224 -1.86 4.78 -40.37
CA VAL A 224 -1.46 6.05 -40.97
C VAL A 224 -1.03 6.95 -39.83
N LEU A 225 0.28 6.98 -39.58
CA LEU A 225 0.91 7.82 -38.56
C LEU A 225 1.60 8.97 -39.27
N ALA A 226 1.33 10.20 -38.85
CA ALA A 226 1.96 11.40 -39.39
C ALA A 226 2.60 12.22 -38.27
N THR A 227 3.73 12.86 -38.58
CA THR A 227 4.43 13.78 -37.68
C THR A 227 3.54 14.95 -37.29
N GLY A 228 3.63 15.40 -36.03
CA GLY A 228 2.82 16.49 -35.47
C GLY A 228 1.50 16.04 -34.81
N GLY A 229 1.23 14.74 -34.78
CA GLY A 229 0.14 14.14 -34.01
C GLY A 229 0.44 13.98 -32.53
N PHE A 230 -0.53 13.46 -31.79
CA PHE A 230 -0.41 13.15 -30.37
C PHE A 230 -0.61 11.66 -30.11
N VAL A 231 0.02 11.16 -29.06
CA VAL A 231 -0.22 9.82 -28.51
C VAL A 231 -0.74 9.93 -27.09
N TYR A 232 -1.71 9.08 -26.77
CA TYR A 232 -2.37 8.99 -25.47
C TYR A 232 -2.44 7.53 -25.04
N LEU A 233 -2.52 7.26 -23.74
CA LEU A 233 -3.02 5.97 -23.27
C LEU A 233 -4.49 5.81 -23.72
N ALA A 234 -4.89 4.59 -24.06
CA ALA A 234 -6.26 4.31 -24.48
C ALA A 234 -7.26 4.52 -23.34
N ASP A 235 -6.89 4.10 -22.13
CA ASP A 235 -7.65 4.30 -20.90
C ASP A 235 -6.78 4.98 -19.82
N PRO A 236 -7.39 5.70 -18.86
CA PRO A 236 -6.65 6.34 -17.77
C PRO A 236 -6.03 5.30 -16.83
N GLU A 237 -4.87 5.61 -16.24
CA GLU A 237 -4.23 4.72 -15.27
C GLU A 237 -4.89 4.88 -13.88
N SER A 238 -5.15 3.76 -13.20
CA SER A 238 -5.61 3.78 -11.82
C SER A 238 -4.57 4.42 -10.89
N SER A 239 -5.03 5.16 -9.87
CA SER A 239 -4.14 5.76 -8.86
C SER A 239 -3.73 4.79 -7.74
N GLY A 240 -4.30 3.58 -7.73
CA GLY A 240 -4.00 2.49 -6.82
C GLY A 240 -4.84 1.24 -7.14
N LEU A 241 -4.64 0.18 -6.37
CA LEU A 241 -5.32 -1.11 -6.50
C LEU A 241 -6.30 -1.39 -5.35
N ILE A 242 -6.33 -0.54 -4.32
CA ILE A 242 -7.18 -0.71 -3.14
C ILE A 242 -8.14 0.47 -3.03
N GLY A 243 -9.45 0.20 -2.97
CA GLY A 243 -10.48 1.21 -2.75
C GLY A 243 -10.56 1.67 -1.30
N ALA A 244 -10.92 2.93 -1.09
CA ALA A 244 -11.09 3.53 0.23
C ALA A 244 -12.37 3.04 0.91
N LEU A 245 -12.35 2.99 2.25
CA LEU A 245 -13.52 2.69 3.06
C LEU A 245 -14.70 3.62 2.70
N GLY A 246 -15.80 3.05 2.19
CA GLY A 246 -17.01 3.79 1.83
C GLY A 246 -16.96 4.56 0.51
N ALA A 247 -15.82 4.53 -0.21
CA ALA A 247 -15.64 5.20 -1.49
C ALA A 247 -14.78 4.34 -2.43
N LEU A 248 -15.40 3.34 -3.05
CA LEU A 248 -14.71 2.37 -3.92
C LEU A 248 -14.12 3.00 -5.20
N ASP A 249 -14.51 4.22 -5.55
CA ASP A 249 -13.92 4.96 -6.68
C ASP A 249 -12.67 5.77 -6.29
N THR A 250 -12.34 5.82 -4.99
CA THR A 250 -11.18 6.54 -4.46
C THR A 250 -10.11 5.55 -4.05
N ALA A 251 -8.93 5.60 -4.69
CA ALA A 251 -7.83 4.72 -4.33
C ALA A 251 -7.15 5.15 -3.02
N VAL A 252 -6.71 4.16 -2.24
CA VAL A 252 -5.83 4.35 -1.09
C VAL A 252 -4.44 4.72 -1.59
N THR A 253 -3.83 5.75 -0.98
CA THR A 253 -2.50 6.24 -1.36
C THR A 253 -1.56 6.25 -0.17
N ASN A 254 -0.26 6.07 -0.42
CA ASN A 254 0.72 6.06 0.66
C ASN A 254 0.79 7.41 1.37
N LYS A 255 0.64 7.40 2.69
CA LYS A 255 0.46 8.58 3.56
C LYS A 255 -0.76 9.43 3.19
N GLY A 256 -1.73 8.86 2.47
CA GLY A 256 -2.98 9.50 2.11
C GLY A 256 -4.02 9.44 3.24
N THR A 257 -5.05 10.26 3.13
CA THR A 257 -6.19 10.31 4.07
C THR A 257 -7.28 9.30 3.74
N ALA A 258 -7.26 8.72 2.53
CA ALA A 258 -8.12 7.62 2.14
C ALA A 258 -7.64 6.33 2.82
N LEU A 259 -8.43 5.80 3.74
CA LEU A 259 -8.04 4.67 4.58
C LEU A 259 -8.51 3.32 3.98
N PRO A 260 -7.68 2.27 4.06
CA PRO A 260 -8.12 0.90 3.84
C PRO A 260 -9.07 0.46 4.98
N TYR A 261 -10.00 -0.46 4.68
CA TYR A 261 -11.00 -1.01 5.64
C TYR A 261 -10.33 -1.64 6.88
#